data_AF-A0A958J4I6-F1
#
_entry.id   AF-A0A958J4I6-F1
#
_cell.length_a   1.000
_cell.length_b   1.000
_cell.length_c   1.000
_cell.angle_alpha   90.00
_cell.angle_beta   90.00
_cell.angle_gamma   90.00
#
_symmetry.space_group_name_H-M   'P 1'
#
loop_
_entity.id
_entity.type
_entity.pdbx_description
1 polymer ?
#
loop_
_entity_poly.entity_id
_entity_poly.type
_entity_poly.pdbx_seq_one_letter_code
_entity_poly.pdbx_strand_id
1 'polypeptide(L)'
;SDSEVGFHALDQGTEIQMSRFREVMISASSSELLAEKYDLDSDAAYSAAMLRQLGYTLIAWNYPGVYADAMRSLKASGDSLDLVLTRRLGFSPNTLALKVVQSWGLKKRDCSAIGLLESEELDEEEEIIKAIGATLSKVCRVGEALARASDPEHYPTAANDWDQARVEIESKLGSNGMQMIREKFAENCENYLTHLPHLFEPGLITEINQPQDWSADAHPEERNPYLMFCEPAVQTELRSLYRRLIPSKLSRENIRKLINHTIPAAGFSAGCIYTIDPGLMLLVPQVEVGEMKLRTAEPIDYSVVRSNSDMVAIAYQSSEPVLAYRKSKDGSTLTAIAGMIGSSQRIGVMYLEIPSAVTNDPKSTEMIHFKALCHALNDCLILS
;
A
#
# COMPACT_ATOMS: atom_id res chain seq x y z
N SER A 1 -15.34 20.01 30.38
CA SER A 1 -15.92 19.02 29.45
C SER A 1 -14.93 17.87 29.41
N ASP A 2 -15.25 16.77 30.06
CA ASP A 2 -14.44 15.55 29.96
C ASP A 2 -14.64 15.01 28.54
N SER A 3 -13.72 15.34 27.65
CA SER A 3 -13.65 14.70 26.34
C SER A 3 -13.36 13.22 26.61
N GLU A 4 -14.35 12.36 26.38
CA GLU A 4 -14.17 10.92 26.39
C GLU A 4 -12.93 10.59 25.57
N VAL A 5 -11.97 9.91 26.22
CA VAL A 5 -10.81 9.35 25.52
C VAL A 5 -11.40 8.34 24.52
N GLY A 6 -11.39 8.70 23.24
CA GLY A 6 -11.89 7.83 22.18
C GLY A 6 -11.15 6.49 22.24
N PHE A 7 -11.92 5.40 22.22
CA PHE A 7 -11.34 4.08 22.03
C PHE A 7 -10.86 4.00 20.59
N HIS A 8 -9.54 4.08 20.40
CA HIS A 8 -8.91 3.89 19.11
C HIS A 8 -8.79 2.40 18.83
N ALA A 9 -9.54 1.91 17.84
CA ALA A 9 -9.45 0.54 17.37
C ALA A 9 -8.83 0.50 15.97
N LEU A 10 -7.95 -0.48 15.73
CA LEU A 10 -7.17 -0.57 14.49
C LEU A 10 -8.04 -0.89 13.26
N ASP A 11 -9.12 -1.64 13.44
CA ASP A 11 -10.16 -1.92 12.44
C ASP A 11 -10.94 -0.66 12.01
N GLN A 12 -10.96 0.36 12.86
CA GLN A 12 -11.57 1.67 12.59
C GLN A 12 -10.56 2.71 12.09
N GLY A 13 -9.30 2.30 11.91
CA GLY A 13 -8.25 3.17 11.40
C GLY A 13 -8.57 3.68 10.01
N THR A 14 -8.52 4.99 9.83
CA THR A 14 -8.53 5.60 8.49
C THR A 14 -7.29 5.17 7.70
N GLU A 15 -7.36 5.24 6.37
CA GLU A 15 -6.25 4.88 5.48
C GLU A 15 -4.92 5.53 5.88
N ILE A 16 -4.93 6.81 6.26
CA ILE A 16 -3.72 7.53 6.67
C ILE A 16 -3.16 7.07 8.02
N GLN A 17 -4.04 6.68 8.95
CA GLN A 17 -3.62 6.11 10.23
C GLN A 17 -3.02 4.73 10.03
N MET A 18 -3.60 3.94 9.13
CA MET A 18 -3.08 2.63 8.76
C MET A 18 -1.77 2.71 7.98
N SER A 19 -1.64 3.68 7.07
CA SER A 19 -0.36 3.97 6.40
C SER A 19 0.71 4.33 7.42
N ARG A 20 0.41 5.21 8.38
CA ARG A 20 1.34 5.57 9.46
C ARG A 20 1.79 4.35 10.27
N PHE A 21 0.87 3.46 10.61
CA PHE A 21 1.17 2.23 11.33
C PHE A 21 2.08 1.30 10.50
N ARG A 22 1.78 1.13 9.21
CA ARG A 22 2.62 0.36 8.28
C ARG A 22 4.04 0.92 8.21
N GLU A 23 4.18 2.24 8.09
CA GLU A 23 5.49 2.87 8.08
C GLU A 23 6.29 2.62 9.37
N VAL A 24 5.62 2.63 10.54
CA VAL A 24 6.25 2.29 11.83
C VAL A 24 6.78 0.85 11.80
N MET A 25 5.98 -0.09 11.32
CA MET A 25 6.35 -1.51 11.20
C MET A 25 7.52 -1.72 10.23
N ILE A 26 7.52 -1.05 9.08
CA ILE A 26 8.64 -1.09 8.12
C ILE A 26 9.92 -0.57 8.79
N SER A 27 9.83 0.58 9.47
CA SER A 27 10.98 1.18 10.14
C SER A 27 11.55 0.27 11.23
N ALA A 28 10.69 -0.35 12.04
CA ALA A 28 11.08 -1.21 13.15
C ALA A 28 11.71 -2.52 12.67
N SER A 29 11.07 -3.24 11.75
CA SER A 29 11.61 -4.47 11.17
C SER A 29 12.94 -4.25 10.42
N SER A 30 13.08 -3.10 9.75
CA SER A 30 14.34 -2.74 9.08
C SER A 30 15.46 -2.49 10.10
N SER A 31 15.14 -1.79 11.19
CA SER A 31 16.10 -1.45 12.23
C SER A 31 16.57 -2.69 13.00
N GLU A 32 15.66 -3.63 13.27
CA GLU A 32 15.93 -4.92 13.90
C GLU A 32 17.00 -5.71 13.15
N LEU A 33 16.83 -5.92 11.84
CA LEU A 33 17.80 -6.66 11.03
C LEU A 33 19.12 -5.91 10.83
N LEU A 34 19.06 -4.60 10.63
CA LEU A 34 20.27 -3.81 10.45
C LEU A 34 21.12 -3.81 11.73
N ALA A 35 20.49 -3.75 12.90
CA ALA A 35 21.18 -3.74 14.19
C ALA A 35 22.12 -4.94 14.39
N GLU A 36 21.71 -6.14 13.96
CA GLU A 36 22.55 -7.34 14.00
C GLU A 36 23.89 -7.15 13.25
N LYS A 37 23.93 -6.32 12.20
CA LYS A 37 25.15 -6.03 11.44
C LYS A 37 26.03 -4.95 12.05
N TYR A 38 25.54 -4.23 13.05
CA TYR A 38 26.32 -3.28 13.84
C TYR A 38 26.66 -3.83 15.23
N ASP A 39 26.47 -5.14 15.46
CA ASP A 39 26.63 -5.77 16.78
C ASP A 39 25.80 -5.08 17.88
N LEU A 40 24.61 -4.60 17.50
CA LEU A 40 23.63 -4.01 18.41
C LEU A 40 22.54 -5.04 18.74
N ASP A 41 21.90 -4.84 19.89
CA ASP A 41 20.74 -5.62 20.30
C ASP A 41 19.54 -5.34 19.37
N SER A 42 19.03 -6.38 18.71
CA SER A 42 17.95 -6.30 17.73
C SER A 42 16.65 -5.80 18.34
N ASP A 43 16.32 -6.28 19.54
CA ASP A 43 15.08 -5.95 20.25
C ASP A 43 15.08 -4.48 20.69
N ALA A 44 16.22 -3.99 21.17
CA ALA A 44 16.44 -2.59 21.48
C ALA A 44 16.33 -1.70 20.23
N ALA A 45 16.83 -2.15 19.09
CA ALA A 45 16.71 -1.41 17.82
C ALA A 45 15.28 -1.37 17.29
N TYR A 46 14.57 -2.49 17.33
CA TYR A 46 13.14 -2.56 17.01
C TYR A 46 12.36 -1.60 17.91
N SER A 47 12.57 -1.68 19.22
CA SER A 47 11.91 -0.83 20.21
C SER A 47 12.23 0.66 20.02
N ALA A 48 13.50 0.99 19.76
CA ALA A 48 13.92 2.37 19.51
C ALA A 48 13.23 2.95 18.27
N ALA A 49 13.18 2.19 17.18
CA ALA A 49 12.49 2.62 15.96
C ALA A 49 10.99 2.85 16.21
N MET A 50 10.31 1.96 16.93
CA MET A 50 8.91 2.14 17.33
C MET A 50 8.71 3.43 18.14
N LEU A 51 9.55 3.66 19.15
CA LEU A 51 9.44 4.82 20.05
C LEU A 51 9.74 6.15 19.34
N ARG A 52 10.65 6.15 18.36
CA ARG A 52 10.92 7.32 17.50
C ARG A 52 9.73 7.68 16.63
N GLN A 53 8.96 6.70 16.18
CA GLN A 53 7.76 6.92 15.37
C GLN A 53 6.50 7.21 16.20
N LEU A 54 6.54 6.97 17.52
CA LEU A 54 5.39 7.11 18.43
C LEU A 54 4.72 8.49 18.35
N GLY A 55 5.50 9.57 18.26
CA GLY A 55 4.97 10.93 18.18
C GLY A 55 4.10 11.15 16.96
N TYR A 56 4.54 10.68 15.79
CA TYR A 56 3.77 10.77 14.55
C TYR A 56 2.52 9.91 14.62
N THR A 57 2.62 8.69 15.16
CA THR A 57 1.47 7.81 15.37
C THR A 57 0.45 8.48 16.27
N LEU A 58 0.83 8.99 17.44
CA LEU A 58 -0.09 9.67 18.35
C LEU A 58 -0.79 10.87 17.69
N ILE A 59 -0.09 11.63 16.85
CA ILE A 59 -0.68 12.74 16.11
C ILE A 59 -1.66 12.25 15.04
N ALA A 60 -1.30 11.24 14.24
CA ALA A 60 -2.18 10.69 13.22
C ALA A 60 -3.48 10.13 13.81
N TRP A 61 -3.40 9.53 15.01
CA TRP A 61 -4.54 8.92 15.68
C TRP A 61 -5.42 9.93 16.42
N ASN A 62 -4.84 10.91 17.12
CA ASN A 62 -5.61 11.88 17.93
C ASN A 62 -5.96 13.17 17.18
N TYR A 63 -5.23 13.51 16.11
CA TYR A 63 -5.44 14.70 15.28
C TYR A 63 -5.41 14.36 13.78
N PRO A 64 -6.25 13.41 13.30
CA PRO A 64 -6.16 12.88 11.94
C PRO A 64 -6.28 13.96 10.86
N GLY A 65 -7.15 14.96 11.05
CA GLY A 65 -7.27 16.08 10.11
C GLY A 65 -6.00 16.91 10.00
N VAL A 66 -5.36 17.23 11.13
CA VAL A 66 -4.10 18.00 11.14
C VAL A 66 -2.98 17.21 10.47
N TYR A 67 -2.90 15.91 10.74
CA TYR A 67 -1.91 15.02 10.14
C TYR A 67 -2.10 14.87 8.63
N ALA A 68 -3.34 14.63 8.17
CA ALA A 68 -3.66 14.53 6.74
C ALA A 68 -3.37 15.83 5.99
N ASP A 69 -3.71 16.98 6.58
CA ASP A 69 -3.39 18.26 5.98
C ASP A 69 -1.89 18.54 5.95
N ALA A 70 -1.12 18.04 6.94
CA ALA A 70 0.33 18.14 6.95
C ALA A 70 0.95 17.30 5.82
N MET A 71 0.54 16.04 5.67
CA MET A 71 0.98 15.14 4.60
C MET A 71 0.70 15.74 3.21
N ARG A 72 -0.50 16.27 2.97
CA ARG A 72 -0.85 16.93 1.69
C ARG A 72 0.04 18.14 1.38
N SER A 73 0.50 18.85 2.41
CA SER A 73 1.34 20.04 2.23
C SER A 73 2.83 19.75 1.96
N LEU A 74 3.29 18.51 2.15
CA LEU A 74 4.70 18.14 1.92
C LEU A 74 5.14 18.40 0.49
N LYS A 75 4.33 17.97 -0.50
CA LYS A 75 4.63 18.18 -1.93
C LYS A 75 4.76 19.66 -2.31
N ALA A 76 3.95 20.52 -1.72
CA ALA A 76 3.91 21.94 -2.05
C ALA A 76 5.04 22.74 -1.36
N SER A 77 5.41 22.36 -0.14
CA SER A 77 6.40 23.08 0.66
C SER A 77 7.82 22.57 0.47
N GLY A 78 8.01 21.27 0.23
CA GLY A 78 9.31 20.61 0.32
C GLY A 78 9.85 20.51 1.76
N ASP A 79 9.06 20.89 2.77
CA ASP A 79 9.43 20.80 4.18
C ASP A 79 9.33 19.34 4.68
N SER A 80 10.00 19.05 5.80
CA SER A 80 9.84 17.77 6.49
C SER A 80 8.51 17.70 7.25
N LEU A 81 7.98 16.48 7.42
CA LEU A 81 6.75 16.26 8.19
C LEU A 81 6.86 16.77 9.63
N ASP A 82 8.01 16.59 10.27
CA ASP A 82 8.30 17.11 11.61
C ASP A 82 8.09 18.64 11.68
N LEU A 83 8.64 19.36 10.71
CA LEU A 83 8.59 20.82 10.67
C LEU A 83 7.16 21.32 10.41
N VAL A 84 6.44 20.68 9.49
CA VAL A 84 5.05 21.02 9.18
C VAL A 84 4.15 20.77 10.39
N LEU A 85 4.27 19.63 11.06
CA LEU A 85 3.50 19.30 12.26
C LEU A 85 3.84 20.25 13.41
N THR A 86 5.12 20.55 13.62
CA THR A 86 5.58 21.49 14.65
C THR A 86 4.95 22.87 14.49
N ARG A 87 4.93 23.41 13.27
CA ARG A 87 4.31 24.71 12.98
C ARG A 87 2.81 24.73 13.26
N ARG A 88 2.11 23.62 13.03
CA ARG A 88 0.65 23.52 13.18
C ARG A 88 0.21 23.27 14.61
N LEU A 89 0.94 22.44 15.34
CA LEU A 89 0.57 21.99 16.69
C LEU A 89 1.26 22.82 17.79
N GLY A 90 2.35 23.52 17.47
CA GLY A 90 3.16 24.24 18.44
C GLY A 90 4.14 23.35 19.23
N PHE A 91 4.26 22.08 18.87
CA PHE A 91 5.22 21.13 19.44
C PHE A 91 5.64 20.09 18.40
N SER A 92 6.86 19.55 18.51
CA SER A 92 7.32 18.51 17.59
C SER A 92 6.83 17.11 17.96
N PRO A 93 6.59 16.23 16.97
CA PRO A 93 6.36 14.79 17.19
C PRO A 93 7.36 14.16 18.17
N ASN A 94 8.65 14.46 18.03
CA ASN A 94 9.70 13.95 18.93
C ASN A 94 9.49 14.41 20.38
N THR A 95 9.10 15.66 20.61
CA THR A 95 8.82 16.18 21.95
C THR A 95 7.63 15.47 22.57
N LEU A 96 6.58 15.22 21.79
CA LEU A 96 5.41 14.46 22.24
C LEU A 96 5.80 13.03 22.63
N ALA A 97 6.54 12.32 21.75
CA ALA A 97 7.02 10.97 22.01
C ALA A 97 7.85 10.90 23.31
N LEU A 98 8.81 11.83 23.47
CA LEU A 98 9.66 11.91 24.65
C LEU A 98 8.83 12.08 25.94
N LYS A 99 7.82 12.95 25.93
CA LYS A 99 6.96 13.18 27.10
C LYS A 99 6.16 11.94 27.48
N VAL A 100 5.63 11.23 26.49
CA VAL A 100 4.89 9.97 26.72
C VAL A 100 5.81 8.90 27.27
N VAL A 101 6.98 8.71 26.67
CA VAL A 101 7.97 7.71 27.10
C VAL A 101 8.48 8.00 28.53
N GLN A 102 8.71 9.28 28.86
CA GLN A 102 9.06 9.67 30.24
C GLN A 102 7.92 9.39 31.23
N SER A 103 6.66 9.55 30.82
CA SER A 103 5.51 9.22 31.67
C SER A 103 5.38 7.71 31.96
N TRP A 104 5.97 6.86 31.11
CA TRP A 104 6.09 5.42 31.33
C TRP A 104 7.26 5.04 32.26
N GLY A 105 8.02 6.04 32.75
CA GLY A 105 9.11 5.83 33.69
C GLY A 105 10.48 5.63 33.06
N LEU A 106 10.62 5.75 31.73
CA LEU A 106 11.93 5.70 31.08
C LEU A 106 12.75 6.94 31.43
N LYS A 107 14.01 6.74 31.82
CA LYS A 107 14.89 7.83 32.23
C LYS A 107 15.44 8.55 31.00
N LYS A 108 15.98 9.76 31.22
CA LYS A 108 16.63 10.55 30.14
C LYS A 108 17.75 9.77 29.44
N ARG A 109 18.51 8.97 30.19
CA ARG A 109 19.55 8.07 29.66
C ARG A 109 18.99 7.09 28.64
N ASP A 110 17.87 6.44 28.96
CA ASP A 110 17.21 5.48 28.07
C ASP A 110 16.67 6.19 26.82
N CYS A 111 16.09 7.37 27.01
CA CYS A 111 15.61 8.22 25.90
C CYS A 111 16.74 8.69 24.97
N SER A 112 17.93 8.97 25.52
CA SER A 112 19.11 9.32 24.74
C SER A 112 19.65 8.12 23.97
N ALA A 113 19.63 6.92 24.57
CA ALA A 113 20.07 5.70 23.92
C ALA A 113 19.21 5.35 22.69
N ILE A 114 17.92 5.68 22.71
CA ILE A 114 17.02 5.51 21.55
C ILE A 114 16.98 6.72 20.60
N GLY A 115 17.83 7.73 20.85
CA GLY A 115 17.95 8.92 19.99
C GLY A 115 16.78 9.89 20.04
N LEU A 116 15.99 9.91 21.13
CA LEU A 116 14.96 10.92 21.38
C LEU A 116 15.52 12.21 22.01
N LEU A 117 16.75 12.17 22.52
CA LEU A 117 17.45 13.30 23.13
C LEU A 117 18.85 13.42 22.54
N GLU A 118 19.23 14.64 22.15
CA GLU A 118 20.62 15.01 21.90
C GLU A 118 21.19 15.57 23.21
N SER A 119 22.15 14.88 23.81
CA SER A 119 22.74 15.30 25.09
C SER A 119 24.09 16.00 24.88
N GLU A 120 24.18 17.25 25.33
CA GLU A 120 25.41 18.04 25.24
C GLU A 120 26.33 17.91 26.46
N GLU A 121 25.82 17.46 27.62
CA GLU A 121 26.59 17.41 28.87
C GLU A 121 26.39 16.07 29.57
N LEU A 122 27.29 15.12 29.35
CA LEU A 122 27.23 13.78 29.95
C LEU A 122 28.62 13.34 30.43
N ASP A 123 28.67 12.53 31.49
CA ASP A 123 29.89 12.00 32.12
C ASP A 123 30.59 10.93 31.23
N GLU A 124 31.85 10.56 31.52
CA GLU A 124 32.62 9.61 30.68
C GLU A 124 31.93 8.25 30.46
N GLU A 125 31.25 7.69 31.47
CA GLU A 125 30.46 6.43 31.31
C GLU A 125 29.29 6.58 30.32
N GLU A 126 28.84 7.81 30.10
CA GLU A 126 27.75 8.12 29.20
C GLU A 126 28.23 8.33 27.76
N GLU A 127 29.55 8.44 27.51
CA GLU A 127 30.10 8.49 26.16
C GLU A 127 29.86 7.19 25.39
N ILE A 128 30.01 6.03 26.05
CA ILE A 128 29.73 4.72 25.42
C ILE A 128 28.25 4.63 25.03
N ILE A 129 27.37 5.06 25.92
CA ILE A 129 25.92 5.04 25.69
C ILE A 129 25.54 6.00 24.57
N LYS A 130 26.19 7.17 24.52
CA LYS A 130 26.03 8.14 23.44
C LYS A 130 26.50 7.58 22.11
N ALA A 131 27.60 6.83 22.08
CA ALA A 131 28.09 6.17 20.87
C ALA A 131 27.13 5.06 20.39
N ILE A 132 26.62 4.23 21.31
CA ILE A 132 25.59 3.22 21.01
C ILE A 132 24.33 3.91 20.48
N GLY A 133 23.84 4.95 21.16
CA GLY A 133 22.64 5.67 20.76
C GLY A 133 22.79 6.41 19.43
N ALA A 134 23.97 6.94 19.13
CA ALA A 134 24.27 7.52 17.82
C ALA A 134 24.21 6.46 16.71
N THR A 135 24.75 5.27 16.96
CA THR A 135 24.70 4.15 16.01
C THR A 135 23.27 3.66 15.82
N LEU A 136 22.52 3.49 16.92
CA LEU A 136 21.12 3.09 16.89
C LEU A 136 20.24 4.11 16.16
N SER A 137 20.47 5.40 16.40
CA SER A 137 19.81 6.50 15.69
C SER A 137 20.10 6.44 14.19
N LYS A 138 21.35 6.13 13.79
CA LYS A 138 21.69 5.92 12.38
C LYS A 138 20.91 4.75 11.77
N VAL A 139 20.86 3.60 12.46
CA VAL A 139 20.10 2.42 12.03
C VAL A 139 18.61 2.75 11.87
N CYS A 140 18.02 3.41 12.86
CA CYS A 140 16.62 3.82 12.81
C CYS A 140 16.33 4.74 11.62
N ARG A 141 17.20 5.71 11.33
CA ARG A 141 17.03 6.63 10.19
C ARG A 141 17.00 5.91 8.84
N VAL A 142 17.71 4.80 8.68
CA VAL A 142 17.64 3.96 7.47
C VAL A 142 16.27 3.31 7.34
N GLY A 143 15.75 2.73 8.43
CA GLY A 143 14.40 2.18 8.48
C GLY A 143 13.32 3.24 8.23
N GLU A 144 13.48 4.43 8.78
CA GLU A 144 12.58 5.57 8.58
C GLU A 144 12.59 6.05 7.12
N ALA A 145 13.76 6.09 6.47
CA ALA A 145 13.89 6.43 5.06
C ALA A 145 13.22 5.38 4.17
N LEU A 146 13.43 4.09 4.46
CA LEU A 146 12.74 3.01 3.73
C LEU A 146 11.22 3.09 3.90
N ALA A 147 10.74 3.39 5.12
CA ALA A 147 9.32 3.55 5.39
C ALA A 147 8.70 4.71 4.57
N ARG A 148 9.35 5.88 4.54
CA ARG A 148 8.88 7.00 3.68
C ARG A 148 8.91 6.66 2.20
N ALA A 149 9.95 5.95 1.76
CA ALA A 149 10.06 5.54 0.37
C ALA A 149 8.96 4.57 -0.09
N SER A 150 8.36 3.82 0.84
CA SER A 150 7.23 2.93 0.55
C SER A 150 5.90 3.67 0.29
N ASP A 151 5.87 4.99 0.49
CA ASP A 151 4.72 5.86 0.23
C ASP A 151 5.11 7.09 -0.64
N PRO A 152 5.47 6.86 -1.92
CA PRO A 152 5.86 7.94 -2.83
C PRO A 152 4.72 8.91 -3.16
N GLU A 153 3.47 8.52 -2.90
CA GLU A 153 2.31 9.39 -3.07
C GLU A 153 2.30 10.54 -2.07
N HIS A 154 2.80 10.34 -0.85
CA HIS A 154 2.81 11.39 0.17
C HIS A 154 4.18 12.05 0.36
N TYR A 155 5.27 11.31 0.21
CA TYR A 155 6.61 11.83 0.44
C TYR A 155 7.30 12.27 -0.87
N PRO A 156 7.48 13.59 -1.11
CA PRO A 156 8.20 14.07 -2.31
C PRO A 156 9.67 13.63 -2.33
N THR A 157 10.23 13.32 -1.16
CA THR A 157 11.61 12.82 -1.00
C THR A 157 11.75 11.33 -1.18
N ALA A 158 10.66 10.58 -1.42
CA ALA A 158 10.68 9.12 -1.50
C ALA A 158 11.84 8.63 -2.37
N ALA A 159 11.94 9.12 -3.63
CA ALA A 159 13.04 8.88 -4.58
C ALA A 159 14.44 8.87 -3.93
N ASN A 160 14.76 9.94 -3.22
CA ASN A 160 16.05 10.07 -2.57
C ASN A 160 16.13 9.19 -1.29
N ASP A 161 15.05 9.09 -0.53
CA ASP A 161 14.99 8.27 0.69
C ASP A 161 15.28 6.80 0.41
N TRP A 162 14.78 6.23 -0.69
CA TRP A 162 15.10 4.83 -1.00
C TRP A 162 16.44 4.61 -1.66
N ASP A 163 16.96 5.53 -2.47
CA ASP A 163 18.35 5.38 -2.92
C ASP A 163 19.30 5.35 -1.72
N GLN A 164 19.08 6.24 -0.74
CA GLN A 164 19.85 6.24 0.50
C GLN A 164 19.66 4.97 1.32
N ALA A 165 18.40 4.56 1.56
CA ALA A 165 18.10 3.37 2.36
C ALA A 165 18.65 2.10 1.69
N ARG A 166 18.41 1.95 0.38
CA ARG A 166 18.86 0.80 -0.41
C ARG A 166 20.37 0.65 -0.39
N VAL A 167 21.13 1.72 -0.60
CA VAL A 167 22.60 1.68 -0.56
C VAL A 167 23.11 1.21 0.80
N GLU A 168 22.57 1.75 1.91
CA GLU A 168 23.01 1.34 3.25
C GLU A 168 22.57 -0.11 3.56
N ILE A 169 21.35 -0.49 3.18
CA ILE A 169 20.83 -1.86 3.34
C ILE A 169 21.67 -2.86 2.54
N GLU A 170 21.93 -2.61 1.26
CA GLU A 170 22.75 -3.47 0.41
C GLU A 170 24.20 -3.54 0.92
N SER A 171 24.74 -2.42 1.43
CA SER A 171 26.09 -2.38 2.02
C SER A 171 26.21 -3.24 3.29
N LYS A 172 25.13 -3.43 4.04
CA LYS A 172 25.16 -4.11 5.36
C LYS A 172 24.61 -5.53 5.34
N LEU A 173 23.52 -5.73 4.62
CA LEU A 173 22.81 -7.00 4.51
C LEU A 173 23.10 -7.73 3.18
N GLY A 174 23.80 -7.08 2.24
CA GLY A 174 24.08 -7.64 0.90
C GLY A 174 22.93 -7.44 -0.07
N SER A 175 23.05 -7.99 -1.29
CA SER A 175 22.05 -7.85 -2.36
C SER A 175 20.66 -8.38 -2.00
N ASN A 176 20.58 -9.31 -1.03
CA ASN A 176 19.32 -9.88 -0.56
C ASN A 176 18.73 -9.10 0.63
N GLY A 177 19.37 -8.02 1.08
CA GLY A 177 18.96 -7.28 2.29
C GLY A 177 17.52 -6.79 2.25
N MET A 178 17.06 -6.29 1.11
CA MET A 178 15.67 -5.87 0.92
C MET A 178 14.68 -7.02 1.07
N GLN A 179 15.03 -8.21 0.57
CA GLN A 179 14.20 -9.40 0.70
C GLN A 179 14.13 -9.85 2.17
N MET A 180 15.25 -9.83 2.88
CA MET A 180 15.30 -10.16 4.31
C MET A 180 14.41 -9.22 5.14
N ILE A 181 14.45 -7.91 4.86
CA ILE A 181 13.59 -6.92 5.55
C ILE A 181 12.11 -7.20 5.31
N ARG A 182 11.73 -7.63 4.11
CA ARG A 182 10.33 -8.00 3.80
C ARG A 182 9.90 -9.23 4.56
N GLU A 183 10.75 -10.25 4.61
CA GLU A 183 10.49 -11.48 5.37
C GLU A 183 10.33 -11.15 6.86
N LYS A 184 11.20 -10.31 7.42
CA LYS A 184 11.10 -9.91 8.82
C LYS A 184 9.89 -9.03 9.13
N PHE A 185 9.51 -8.15 8.21
CA PHE A 185 8.27 -7.39 8.30
C PHE A 185 7.04 -8.31 8.29
N ALA A 186 7.00 -9.27 7.36
CA ALA A 186 5.91 -10.24 7.28
C ALA A 186 5.81 -11.10 8.55
N GLU A 187 6.95 -11.60 9.04
CA GLU A 187 7.06 -12.33 10.31
C GLU A 187 6.50 -11.51 11.48
N ASN A 188 6.92 -10.24 11.61
CA ASN A 188 6.43 -9.37 12.67
C ASN A 188 4.91 -9.11 12.54
N CYS A 189 4.39 -8.91 11.33
CA CYS A 189 2.95 -8.75 11.11
C CYS A 189 2.17 -10.04 11.45
N GLU A 190 2.68 -11.21 11.08
CA GLU A 190 2.09 -12.51 11.41
C GLU A 190 2.07 -12.74 12.93
N ASN A 191 3.14 -12.35 13.63
CA ASN A 191 3.20 -12.40 15.09
C ASN A 191 2.12 -11.52 15.73
N TYR A 192 1.90 -10.29 15.23
CA TYR A 192 0.82 -9.42 15.71
C TYR A 192 -0.57 -10.02 15.43
N LEU A 193 -0.81 -10.55 14.23
CA LEU A 193 -2.08 -11.22 13.88
C LEU A 193 -2.34 -12.45 14.77
N THR A 194 -1.30 -13.22 15.08
CA THR A 194 -1.39 -14.42 15.90
C THR A 194 -1.69 -14.11 17.36
N HIS A 195 -1.00 -13.11 17.92
CA HIS A 195 -1.10 -12.79 19.35
C HIS A 195 -2.19 -11.78 19.68
N LEU A 196 -2.58 -10.93 18.73
CA LEU A 196 -3.57 -9.87 18.91
C LEU A 196 -4.62 -9.87 17.77
N PRO A 197 -5.30 -11.00 17.48
CA PRO A 197 -6.21 -11.12 16.33
C PRO A 197 -7.43 -10.20 16.41
N HIS A 198 -7.77 -9.69 17.60
CA HIS A 198 -8.87 -8.73 17.79
C HIS A 198 -8.46 -7.28 17.49
N LEU A 199 -7.15 -7.02 17.34
CA LEU A 199 -6.61 -5.71 16.98
C LEU A 199 -6.15 -5.67 15.52
N PHE A 200 -5.94 -6.81 14.87
CA PHE A 200 -5.43 -6.86 13.50
C PHE A 200 -6.32 -7.74 12.63
N GLU A 201 -6.95 -7.17 11.60
CA GLU A 201 -7.66 -7.95 10.59
C GLU A 201 -6.70 -8.43 9.49
N PRO A 202 -6.94 -9.62 8.89
CA PRO A 202 -6.17 -10.08 7.74
C PRO A 202 -6.22 -9.07 6.57
N GLY A 203 -5.06 -8.77 5.98
CA GLY A 203 -4.94 -7.86 4.83
C GLY A 203 -4.70 -6.39 5.16
N LEU A 204 -4.73 -6.01 6.45
CA LEU A 204 -4.51 -4.62 6.87
C LEU A 204 -3.06 -4.14 6.60
N ILE A 205 -2.07 -5.04 6.77
CA ILE A 205 -0.62 -4.74 6.75
C ILE A 205 0.16 -5.93 6.20
N THR A 206 -0.06 -6.34 4.94
CA THR A 206 0.59 -7.56 4.43
C THR A 206 1.77 -7.31 3.49
N GLU A 207 1.93 -6.10 2.97
CA GLU A 207 2.94 -5.86 1.93
C GLU A 207 3.74 -4.57 2.19
N ILE A 208 5.06 -4.71 2.22
CA ILE A 208 5.96 -3.59 1.95
C ILE A 208 5.82 -3.33 0.45
N ASN A 209 5.04 -2.30 0.12
CA ASN A 209 5.10 -1.71 -1.21
C ASN A 209 6.57 -1.35 -1.44
N GLN A 210 7.27 -2.06 -2.34
CA GLN A 210 8.42 -1.37 -2.94
C GLN A 210 7.80 -0.15 -3.63
N PRO A 211 8.51 0.98 -3.70
CA PRO A 211 8.25 1.89 -4.80
C PRO A 211 8.30 0.99 -6.04
N GLN A 212 7.14 0.72 -6.63
CA GLN A 212 6.91 -0.40 -7.56
C GLN A 212 7.62 -0.16 -8.92
N ASP A 213 8.58 0.76 -8.96
CA ASP A 213 8.97 1.49 -10.16
C ASP A 213 10.39 2.13 -10.14
N TRP A 214 11.33 1.75 -9.26
CA TRP A 214 12.73 2.29 -9.36
C TRP A 214 13.77 1.33 -9.91
N SER A 215 13.38 0.11 -10.25
CA SER A 215 13.95 -0.46 -11.46
C SER A 215 13.31 0.29 -12.63
N ALA A 216 13.82 1.48 -12.96
CA ALA A 216 13.40 2.22 -14.15
C ALA A 216 13.53 1.39 -15.45
N ASP A 217 14.23 0.25 -15.35
CA ASP A 217 14.53 -0.68 -16.43
C ASP A 217 13.63 -1.92 -16.47
N ALA A 218 12.82 -2.20 -15.43
CA ALA A 218 11.91 -3.35 -15.45
C ALA A 218 10.80 -3.11 -16.46
N HIS A 219 10.78 -3.92 -17.51
CA HIS A 219 9.79 -3.79 -18.58
C HIS A 219 8.39 -3.99 -17.97
N PRO A 220 7.37 -3.18 -18.29
CA PRO A 220 6.03 -3.27 -17.70
C PRO A 220 5.41 -4.68 -17.70
N GLU A 221 5.82 -5.54 -18.62
CA GLU A 221 5.36 -6.93 -18.68
C GLU A 221 5.83 -7.80 -17.51
N GLU A 222 6.99 -7.50 -16.91
CA GLU A 222 7.57 -8.25 -15.78
C GLU A 222 6.82 -7.97 -14.47
N ARG A 223 6.09 -6.86 -14.41
CA ARG A 223 5.29 -6.47 -13.23
C ARG A 223 3.98 -7.25 -13.11
N ASN A 224 3.51 -7.88 -14.18
CA ASN A 224 2.25 -8.62 -14.19
C ASN A 224 2.48 -10.11 -13.87
N PRO A 225 2.36 -10.54 -12.59
CA PRO A 225 2.68 -11.92 -12.19
C PRO A 225 1.73 -12.95 -12.81
N TYR A 226 0.55 -12.52 -13.26
CA TYR A 226 -0.47 -13.39 -13.84
C TYR A 226 -0.21 -13.71 -15.31
N LEU A 227 0.62 -12.90 -15.99
CA LEU A 227 0.88 -13.04 -17.42
C LEU A 227 1.42 -14.43 -17.78
N MET A 228 2.37 -14.96 -17.01
CA MET A 228 2.99 -16.28 -17.30
C MET A 228 2.01 -17.46 -17.18
N PHE A 229 0.91 -17.29 -16.46
CA PHE A 229 -0.12 -18.31 -16.26
C PHE A 229 -1.30 -18.17 -17.22
N CYS A 230 -1.32 -17.12 -18.05
CA CYS A 230 -2.35 -16.96 -19.08
C CYS A 230 -2.16 -17.95 -20.23
N GLU A 231 -3.20 -18.16 -21.04
CA GLU A 231 -3.07 -18.96 -22.25
C GLU A 231 -2.15 -18.29 -23.28
N PRO A 232 -1.46 -19.05 -24.16
CA PRO A 232 -0.49 -18.48 -25.10
C PRO A 232 -1.03 -17.35 -25.99
N ALA A 233 -2.31 -17.42 -26.38
CA ALA A 233 -2.95 -16.36 -27.17
C ALA A 233 -3.06 -15.05 -26.36
N VAL A 234 -3.53 -15.15 -25.11
CA VAL A 234 -3.65 -14.02 -24.18
C VAL A 234 -2.29 -13.44 -23.83
N GLN A 235 -1.28 -14.29 -23.58
CA GLN A 235 0.09 -13.86 -23.35
C GLN A 235 0.63 -13.01 -24.51
N THR A 236 0.36 -13.46 -25.74
CA THR A 236 0.81 -12.76 -26.95
C THR A 236 0.18 -11.38 -27.05
N GLU A 237 -1.13 -11.27 -26.81
CA GLU A 237 -1.83 -9.99 -26.85
C GLU A 237 -1.39 -9.04 -25.73
N LEU A 238 -1.23 -9.53 -24.49
CA LEU A 238 -0.75 -8.74 -23.37
C LEU A 238 0.69 -8.26 -23.57
N ARG A 239 1.63 -9.11 -24.02
CA ARG A 239 3.00 -8.67 -24.36
C ARG A 239 3.00 -7.64 -25.48
N SER A 240 2.15 -7.83 -26.48
CA SER A 240 1.97 -6.89 -27.59
C SER A 240 1.38 -5.55 -27.13
N LEU A 241 0.59 -5.52 -26.06
CA LEU A 241 0.15 -4.30 -25.39
C LEU A 241 1.29 -3.67 -24.60
N TYR A 242 2.01 -4.45 -23.78
CA TYR A 242 3.08 -3.99 -22.91
C TYR A 242 4.25 -3.35 -23.67
N ARG A 243 4.65 -3.91 -24.81
CA ARG A 243 5.67 -3.30 -25.70
C ARG A 243 5.31 -1.90 -26.21
N ARG A 244 4.04 -1.50 -26.11
CA ARG A 244 3.54 -0.18 -26.53
C ARG A 244 3.34 0.77 -25.35
N LEU A 245 3.45 0.28 -24.11
CA LEU A 245 3.36 1.15 -22.95
C LEU A 245 4.63 1.98 -22.87
N ILE A 246 4.44 3.28 -22.71
CA ILE A 246 5.52 4.21 -22.38
C ILE A 246 5.29 4.58 -20.93
N PRO A 247 6.25 4.31 -20.02
CA PRO A 247 6.13 4.69 -18.61
C PRO A 247 5.73 6.17 -18.49
N SER A 248 4.85 6.47 -17.53
CA SER A 248 4.34 7.83 -17.26
C SER A 248 3.53 8.51 -18.38
N LYS A 249 3.12 7.80 -19.45
CA LYS A 249 2.31 8.40 -20.53
C LYS A 249 1.01 7.63 -20.80
N LEU A 250 -0.11 8.29 -20.50
CA LEU A 250 -1.44 7.77 -20.76
C LEU A 250 -1.69 7.70 -22.27
N SER A 251 -1.99 6.52 -22.78
CA SER A 251 -2.26 6.30 -24.20
C SER A 251 -3.67 5.74 -24.40
N ARG A 252 -4.56 6.57 -24.95
CA ARG A 252 -5.92 6.15 -25.35
C ARG A 252 -5.90 4.99 -26.36
N GLU A 253 -4.84 4.89 -27.16
CA GLU A 253 -4.68 3.80 -28.12
C GLU A 253 -4.39 2.47 -27.43
N ASN A 254 -3.60 2.48 -26.35
CA ASN A 254 -3.32 1.28 -25.56
C ASN A 254 -4.58 0.81 -24.82
N ILE A 255 -5.36 1.74 -24.25
CA ILE A 255 -6.68 1.43 -23.65
C ILE A 255 -7.63 0.83 -24.69
N ARG A 256 -7.73 1.43 -25.89
CA ARG A 256 -8.54 0.88 -26.98
C ARG A 256 -8.06 -0.50 -27.42
N LYS A 257 -6.75 -0.74 -27.47
CA LYS A 257 -6.19 -2.05 -27.80
C LYS A 257 -6.58 -3.09 -26.75
N LEU A 258 -6.41 -2.75 -25.48
CA LEU A 258 -6.81 -3.60 -24.36
C LEU A 258 -8.29 -3.99 -24.48
N ILE A 259 -9.17 -3.00 -24.68
CA ILE A 259 -10.62 -3.19 -24.74
C ILE A 259 -11.08 -3.96 -25.98
N ASN A 260 -10.60 -3.58 -27.16
CA ASN A 260 -11.13 -4.10 -28.42
C ASN A 260 -10.42 -5.38 -28.90
N HIS A 261 -9.25 -5.71 -28.36
CA HIS A 261 -8.46 -6.86 -28.82
C HIS A 261 -8.04 -7.77 -27.68
N THR A 262 -7.37 -7.25 -26.65
CA THR A 262 -6.76 -8.08 -25.60
C THR A 262 -7.81 -8.74 -24.69
N ILE A 263 -8.84 -8.00 -24.28
CA ILE A 263 -9.94 -8.55 -23.45
C ILE A 263 -10.72 -9.63 -24.24
N PRO A 264 -11.17 -9.40 -25.49
CA PRO A 264 -11.78 -10.46 -26.31
C PRO A 264 -10.90 -11.69 -26.55
N ALA A 265 -9.58 -11.50 -26.72
CA ALA A 265 -8.65 -12.61 -26.90
C ALA A 265 -8.54 -13.51 -25.66
N ALA A 266 -8.88 -12.99 -24.47
CA ALA A 266 -9.00 -13.75 -23.23
C ALA A 266 -10.39 -14.41 -23.03
N GLY A 267 -11.24 -14.39 -24.05
CA GLY A 267 -12.55 -15.05 -24.03
C GLY A 267 -13.68 -14.20 -23.44
N PHE A 268 -13.39 -13.01 -22.89
CA PHE A 268 -14.42 -12.10 -22.39
C PHE A 268 -15.15 -11.43 -23.57
N SER A 269 -16.44 -11.70 -23.67
CA SER A 269 -17.27 -11.25 -24.79
C SER A 269 -17.91 -9.88 -24.57
N ALA A 270 -18.10 -9.49 -23.31
CA ALA A 270 -18.71 -8.22 -22.95
C ALA A 270 -18.23 -7.71 -21.58
N GLY A 271 -18.55 -6.47 -21.23
CA GLY A 271 -18.17 -5.87 -19.96
C GLY A 271 -18.26 -4.36 -19.93
N CYS A 272 -17.86 -3.75 -18.81
CA CYS A 272 -17.77 -2.31 -18.66
C CYS A 272 -16.72 -1.93 -17.61
N ILE A 273 -16.01 -0.84 -17.87
CA ILE A 273 -15.13 -0.17 -16.92
C ILE A 273 -15.92 0.97 -16.27
N TYR A 274 -16.05 0.90 -14.95
CA TYR A 274 -16.69 1.92 -14.12
C TYR A 274 -15.62 2.72 -13.39
N THR A 275 -15.82 4.03 -13.26
CA THR A 275 -14.97 4.90 -12.42
C THR A 275 -15.78 5.59 -11.35
N ILE A 276 -15.14 5.94 -10.24
CA ILE A 276 -15.81 6.63 -9.15
C ILE A 276 -16.16 8.08 -9.50
N ASP A 277 -17.35 8.51 -9.08
CA ASP A 277 -17.73 9.90 -8.87
C ASP A 277 -17.84 10.12 -7.36
N PRO A 278 -16.82 10.70 -6.71
CA PRO A 278 -16.82 10.88 -5.26
C PRO A 278 -17.85 11.91 -4.78
N GLY A 279 -18.33 12.80 -5.65
CA GLY A 279 -19.34 13.79 -5.30
C GLY A 279 -20.73 13.18 -5.14
N LEU A 280 -21.02 12.15 -5.93
CA LEU A 280 -22.30 11.44 -5.91
C LEU A 280 -22.24 10.07 -5.21
N MET A 281 -21.04 9.60 -4.83
CA MET A 281 -20.80 8.24 -4.34
C MET A 281 -21.30 7.17 -5.32
N LEU A 282 -21.09 7.40 -6.62
CA LEU A 282 -21.51 6.50 -7.71
C LEU A 282 -20.31 5.94 -8.47
N LEU A 283 -20.42 4.70 -8.94
CA LEU A 283 -19.58 4.11 -9.97
C LEU A 283 -20.25 4.38 -11.31
N VAL A 284 -19.65 5.24 -12.12
CA VAL A 284 -20.18 5.70 -13.41
C VAL A 284 -19.53 4.91 -14.54
N PRO A 285 -20.32 4.30 -15.45
CA PRO A 285 -19.78 3.57 -16.60
C PRO A 285 -19.02 4.54 -17.52
N GLN A 286 -17.79 4.18 -17.88
CA GLN A 286 -16.93 4.98 -18.76
C GLN A 286 -16.75 4.36 -20.13
N VAL A 287 -16.51 3.04 -20.17
CA VAL A 287 -16.24 2.33 -21.43
C VAL A 287 -16.83 0.93 -21.39
N GLU A 288 -17.63 0.60 -22.39
CA GLU A 288 -18.17 -0.74 -22.60
C GLU A 288 -17.20 -1.60 -23.41
N VAL A 289 -17.17 -2.89 -23.08
CA VAL A 289 -16.54 -3.95 -23.85
C VAL A 289 -17.68 -4.75 -24.47
N GLY A 290 -17.75 -4.84 -25.80
CA GLY A 290 -18.80 -5.61 -26.47
C GLY A 290 -20.24 -5.20 -26.09
N GLU A 291 -21.18 -6.15 -26.19
CA GLU A 291 -22.59 -5.95 -25.83
C GLU A 291 -22.92 -6.76 -24.57
N MET A 292 -23.19 -6.05 -23.46
CA MET A 292 -23.47 -6.68 -22.17
C MET A 292 -24.83 -7.37 -22.14
N LYS A 293 -24.87 -8.60 -21.62
CA LYS A 293 -26.06 -9.46 -21.61
C LYS A 293 -26.66 -9.66 -20.23
N LEU A 294 -25.84 -9.64 -19.18
CA LEU A 294 -26.32 -9.86 -17.81
C LEU A 294 -26.86 -8.60 -17.15
N ARG A 295 -26.43 -7.42 -17.61
CA ARG A 295 -26.85 -6.12 -17.06
C ARG A 295 -26.71 -5.01 -18.09
N THR A 296 -27.30 -3.85 -17.80
CA THR A 296 -27.05 -2.58 -18.49
C THR A 296 -25.90 -1.82 -17.80
N ALA A 297 -25.18 -1.02 -18.59
CA ALA A 297 -24.16 -0.11 -18.08
C ALA A 297 -24.83 1.15 -17.51
N GLU A 298 -25.15 1.11 -16.22
CA GLU A 298 -25.82 2.20 -15.51
C GLU A 298 -24.99 2.61 -14.28
N PRO A 299 -25.07 3.87 -13.81
CA PRO A 299 -24.40 4.29 -12.59
C PRO A 299 -24.84 3.46 -11.36
N ILE A 300 -23.88 3.12 -10.48
CA ILE A 300 -24.10 2.22 -9.34
C ILE A 300 -23.71 2.90 -8.05
N ASP A 301 -24.64 3.03 -7.11
CA ASP A 301 -24.34 3.51 -5.76
C ASP A 301 -23.48 2.49 -5.01
N TYR A 302 -22.28 2.91 -4.59
CA TYR A 302 -21.35 2.06 -3.85
C TYR A 302 -21.34 2.34 -2.34
N SER A 303 -22.16 3.28 -1.86
CA SER A 303 -22.23 3.66 -0.44
C SER A 303 -23.01 2.65 0.41
N VAL A 304 -23.93 1.89 -0.19
CA VAL A 304 -24.85 1.00 0.55
C VAL A 304 -24.63 -0.46 0.16
N VAL A 305 -23.69 -1.14 0.82
CA VAL A 305 -23.58 -2.60 0.67
C VAL A 305 -24.56 -3.31 1.60
N ARG A 306 -25.69 -3.72 1.01
CA ARG A 306 -26.68 -4.65 1.61
C ARG A 306 -26.39 -6.09 1.17
N SER A 307 -27.03 -7.06 1.82
CA SER A 307 -26.92 -8.49 1.49
C SER A 307 -27.35 -8.87 0.05
N ASN A 308 -28.01 -7.97 -0.70
CA ASN A 308 -28.36 -8.12 -2.12
C ASN A 308 -27.69 -7.06 -3.02
N SER A 309 -26.49 -6.63 -2.67
CA SER A 309 -25.79 -5.57 -3.41
C SER A 309 -25.43 -5.97 -4.83
N ASP A 310 -25.32 -4.95 -5.67
CA ASP A 310 -24.79 -5.07 -7.01
C ASP A 310 -23.34 -5.62 -6.97
N MET A 311 -23.02 -6.58 -7.84
CA MET A 311 -21.70 -7.22 -7.91
C MET A 311 -20.57 -6.20 -8.12
N VAL A 312 -20.81 -5.13 -8.87
CA VAL A 312 -19.82 -4.08 -9.11
C VAL A 312 -19.59 -3.25 -7.84
N ALA A 313 -20.64 -2.95 -7.08
CA ALA A 313 -20.49 -2.30 -5.77
C ALA A 313 -19.74 -3.20 -4.76
N ILE A 314 -20.03 -4.51 -4.75
CA ILE A 314 -19.30 -5.48 -3.92
C ILE A 314 -17.83 -5.53 -4.34
N ALA A 315 -17.55 -5.62 -5.65
CA ALA A 315 -16.18 -5.66 -6.16
C ALA A 315 -15.40 -4.37 -5.88
N TYR A 316 -16.05 -3.21 -5.85
CA TYR A 316 -15.43 -1.96 -5.45
C TYR A 316 -15.01 -1.95 -3.99
N GLN A 317 -15.75 -2.64 -3.12
CA GLN A 317 -15.45 -2.74 -1.69
C GLN A 317 -14.51 -3.91 -1.35
N SER A 318 -14.46 -4.93 -2.21
CA SER A 318 -13.60 -6.10 -2.06
C SER A 318 -12.15 -5.83 -2.46
N SER A 319 -11.20 -6.49 -1.80
CA SER A 319 -9.81 -6.59 -2.25
C SER A 319 -9.60 -7.67 -3.32
N GLU A 320 -10.52 -8.63 -3.42
CA GLU A 320 -10.48 -9.73 -4.38
C GLU A 320 -11.55 -9.61 -5.48
N PRO A 321 -11.28 -10.09 -6.70
CA PRO A 321 -12.30 -10.17 -7.73
C PRO A 321 -13.48 -11.05 -7.30
N VAL A 322 -14.69 -10.55 -7.52
CA VAL A 322 -15.94 -11.25 -7.28
C VAL A 322 -16.30 -12.04 -8.52
N LEU A 323 -16.82 -13.26 -8.34
CA LEU A 323 -17.27 -14.15 -9.41
C LEU A 323 -18.75 -14.47 -9.23
N ALA A 324 -19.54 -14.34 -10.30
CA ALA A 324 -20.96 -14.67 -10.28
C ALA A 324 -21.38 -15.46 -11.52
N TYR A 325 -22.28 -16.43 -11.34
CA TYR A 325 -22.88 -17.18 -12.43
C TYR A 325 -24.34 -16.76 -12.57
N ARG A 326 -24.75 -16.37 -13.77
CA ARG A 326 -26.12 -15.92 -14.04
C ARG A 326 -26.64 -16.50 -15.35
N LYS A 327 -27.93 -16.78 -15.41
CA LYS A 327 -28.60 -17.11 -16.67
C LYS A 327 -28.97 -15.82 -17.37
N SER A 328 -28.56 -15.70 -18.62
CA SER A 328 -28.98 -14.65 -19.55
C SER A 328 -30.47 -14.82 -19.93
N LYS A 329 -31.06 -13.78 -20.53
CA LYS A 329 -32.46 -13.77 -20.99
C LYS A 329 -32.76 -14.87 -22.02
N ASP A 330 -31.75 -15.29 -22.78
CA ASP A 330 -31.82 -16.39 -23.75
C ASP A 330 -31.68 -17.79 -23.13
N GLY A 331 -31.54 -17.88 -21.80
CA GLY A 331 -31.36 -19.12 -21.06
C GLY A 331 -29.93 -19.66 -21.05
N SER A 332 -28.98 -19.02 -21.76
CA SER A 332 -27.57 -19.37 -21.68
C SER A 332 -27.01 -19.00 -20.30
N THR A 333 -26.10 -19.81 -19.76
CA THR A 333 -25.36 -19.45 -18.56
C THR A 333 -24.17 -18.59 -18.99
N LEU A 334 -24.01 -17.45 -18.32
CA LEU A 334 -22.85 -16.58 -18.43
C LEU A 334 -22.18 -16.47 -17.06
N THR A 335 -20.86 -16.33 -17.09
CA THR A 335 -20.05 -16.03 -15.92
C THR A 335 -19.68 -14.55 -15.97
N ALA A 336 -19.88 -13.84 -14.88
CA ALA A 336 -19.42 -12.48 -14.69
C ALA A 336 -18.27 -12.45 -13.68
N ILE A 337 -17.26 -11.63 -13.94
CA ILE A 337 -16.17 -11.34 -13.01
C ILE A 337 -16.09 -9.82 -12.84
N ALA A 338 -15.97 -9.35 -11.61
CA ALA A 338 -15.81 -7.94 -11.29
C ALA A 338 -14.67 -7.74 -10.32
N GLY A 339 -13.81 -6.75 -10.56
CA GLY A 339 -12.67 -6.46 -9.69
C GLY A 339 -12.32 -4.99 -9.71
N MET A 340 -11.80 -4.52 -8.58
CA MET A 340 -11.37 -3.15 -8.38
C MET A 340 -10.22 -2.76 -9.33
N ILE A 341 -10.22 -1.48 -9.74
CA ILE A 341 -9.15 -0.83 -10.49
C ILE A 341 -8.50 0.21 -9.56
N GLY A 342 -7.17 0.27 -9.59
CA GLY A 342 -6.36 1.05 -8.66
C GLY A 342 -5.91 0.23 -7.43
N SER A 343 -4.66 0.42 -7.03
CA SER A 343 -4.00 -0.30 -5.92
C SER A 343 -4.15 0.45 -4.60
N SER A 344 -3.50 1.61 -4.49
CA SER A 344 -3.57 2.54 -3.36
C SER A 344 -4.90 3.30 -3.34
N GLN A 345 -5.25 3.92 -4.47
CA GLN A 345 -6.48 4.67 -4.63
C GLN A 345 -7.48 3.86 -5.44
N ARG A 346 -8.62 3.53 -4.85
CA ARG A 346 -9.72 2.84 -5.56
C ARG A 346 -10.33 3.82 -6.55
N ILE A 347 -10.05 3.63 -7.83
CA ILE A 347 -10.55 4.56 -8.86
C ILE A 347 -11.79 4.02 -9.59
N GLY A 348 -12.10 2.73 -9.46
CA GLY A 348 -13.14 2.11 -10.25
C GLY A 348 -13.24 0.60 -10.14
N VAL A 349 -13.98 0.00 -11.07
CA VAL A 349 -14.21 -1.44 -11.18
C VAL A 349 -14.22 -1.85 -12.65
N MET A 350 -13.52 -2.93 -12.98
CA MET A 350 -13.67 -3.63 -14.25
C MET A 350 -14.66 -4.77 -14.07
N TYR A 351 -15.69 -4.83 -14.91
CA TYR A 351 -16.69 -5.89 -14.96
C TYR A 351 -16.62 -6.57 -16.34
N LEU A 352 -16.48 -7.89 -16.40
CA LEU A 352 -16.39 -8.65 -17.65
C LEU A 352 -17.32 -9.89 -17.63
N GLU A 353 -17.85 -10.25 -18.80
CA GLU A 353 -18.76 -11.37 -19.04
C GLU A 353 -18.15 -12.39 -20.02
N ILE A 354 -18.20 -13.67 -19.66
CA ILE A 354 -17.72 -14.79 -20.49
C ILE A 354 -18.84 -15.83 -20.69
N PRO A 355 -19.03 -16.36 -21.93
CA PRO A 355 -19.99 -17.43 -22.18
C PRO A 355 -19.56 -18.75 -21.53
N SER A 356 -20.42 -19.37 -20.71
CA SER A 356 -20.07 -20.61 -19.99
C SER A 356 -19.89 -21.84 -20.91
N ALA A 357 -20.32 -21.75 -22.18
CA ALA A 357 -20.13 -22.83 -23.17
C ALA A 357 -18.65 -23.09 -23.51
N VAL A 358 -17.75 -22.20 -23.11
CA VAL A 358 -16.31 -22.24 -23.45
C VAL A 358 -15.50 -23.04 -22.41
N THR A 359 -16.08 -23.40 -21.26
CA THR A 359 -15.27 -23.71 -20.08
C THR A 359 -15.58 -25.10 -19.48
N ASN A 360 -14.60 -26.01 -19.48
CA ASN A 360 -14.69 -27.31 -18.81
C ASN A 360 -14.22 -27.28 -17.34
N ASP A 361 -13.42 -26.27 -16.95
CA ASP A 361 -13.06 -25.94 -15.56
C ASP A 361 -12.90 -24.41 -15.37
N PRO A 362 -14.03 -23.65 -15.34
CA PRO A 362 -14.07 -22.18 -15.46
C PRO A 362 -13.49 -21.36 -14.31
N LYS A 363 -12.95 -21.99 -13.26
CA LYS A 363 -12.69 -21.26 -12.01
C LYS A 363 -11.27 -20.74 -11.92
N SER A 364 -10.29 -21.44 -12.49
CA SER A 364 -8.88 -21.08 -12.35
C SER A 364 -8.37 -20.22 -13.49
N THR A 365 -8.66 -20.58 -14.74
CA THR A 365 -8.03 -19.97 -15.92
C THR A 365 -8.56 -18.56 -16.20
N GLU A 366 -9.88 -18.39 -16.16
CA GLU A 366 -10.60 -17.15 -16.44
C GLU A 366 -10.29 -16.10 -15.36
N MET A 367 -10.16 -16.54 -14.11
CA MET A 367 -9.77 -15.68 -13.00
C MET A 367 -8.32 -15.19 -13.16
N ILE A 368 -7.40 -16.05 -13.61
CA ILE A 368 -6.02 -15.66 -13.91
C ILE A 368 -5.99 -14.63 -15.04
N HIS A 369 -6.73 -14.88 -16.14
CA HIS A 369 -6.80 -13.92 -17.25
C HIS A 369 -7.40 -12.59 -16.80
N PHE A 370 -8.47 -12.62 -16.01
CA PHE A 370 -9.09 -11.43 -15.45
C PHE A 370 -8.10 -10.61 -14.61
N LYS A 371 -7.37 -11.25 -13.69
CA LYS A 371 -6.34 -10.58 -12.87
C LYS A 371 -5.22 -9.98 -13.73
N ALA A 372 -4.77 -10.70 -14.78
CA ALA A 372 -3.78 -10.19 -15.71
C ALA A 372 -4.28 -8.94 -16.47
N LEU A 373 -5.56 -8.93 -16.87
CA LEU A 373 -6.19 -7.79 -17.55
C LEU A 373 -6.40 -6.61 -16.60
N CYS A 374 -6.79 -6.83 -15.34
CA CYS A 374 -6.87 -5.77 -14.32
C CYS A 374 -5.52 -5.08 -14.16
N HIS A 375 -4.44 -5.86 -14.03
CA HIS A 375 -3.09 -5.33 -13.90
C HIS A 375 -2.68 -4.53 -15.14
N ALA A 376 -2.91 -5.07 -16.34
CA ALA A 376 -2.63 -4.37 -17.59
C ALA A 376 -3.46 -3.07 -17.75
N LEU A 377 -4.70 -3.04 -17.25
CA LEU A 377 -5.51 -1.83 -17.23
C LEU A 377 -4.93 -0.78 -16.27
N ASN A 378 -4.50 -1.19 -15.08
CA ASN A 378 -3.82 -0.29 -14.13
C ASN A 378 -2.55 0.31 -14.77
N ASP A 379 -1.75 -0.50 -15.47
CA ASP A 379 -0.55 -0.01 -16.17
C ASP A 379 -0.90 0.94 -17.32
N CYS A 380 -1.96 0.64 -18.08
CA CYS A 380 -2.45 1.52 -19.14
C CYS A 380 -2.90 2.88 -18.60
N LEU A 381 -3.43 2.91 -17.37
CA LEU A 381 -3.94 4.11 -16.69
C LEU A 381 -2.87 4.80 -15.83
N ILE A 382 -1.68 4.22 -15.69
CA ILE A 382 -0.59 4.70 -14.82
C ILE A 382 -1.04 4.72 -13.35
N LEU A 383 -1.61 3.60 -12.89
CA LEU A 383 -2.08 3.41 -11.50
C LEU A 383 -1.25 2.40 -10.72
N SER A 384 -0.28 1.78 -11.38
CA SER A 384 0.61 0.75 -10.84
C SER A 384 1.94 1.33 -10.40
#